data_AF-A0A958N6B3-F1
#
_entry.id   AF-A0A958N6B3-F1
#
_cell.length_a   1.000
_cell.length_b   1.000
_cell.length_c   1.000
_cell.angle_alpha   90.00
_cell.angle_beta   90.00
_cell.angle_gamma   90.00
#
_symmetry.space_group_name_H-M   'P 1'
#
loop_
_entity.id
_entity.type
_entity.pdbx_description
1 polymer ?
#
loop_
_entity_poly.entity_id
_entity_poly.type
_entity_poly.pdbx_seq_one_letter_code
_entity_poly.pdbx_strand_id
1 'polypeptide(L)'
;MPIENWFAFVVASTFLLMIPGPTILTVISYSMAHGKGANIALIVAVVLGDTTALFFSLIGLGSILSASAFWFTVVKVLGGIYLLYLG
;
A
#
# COMPACT_ATOMS: atom_id res chain seq x y z
N MET A 1 9.65 2.05 -20.11
CA MET A 1 10.74 1.62 -19.20
C MET A 1 11.63 0.64 -19.96
N PRO A 2 12.96 0.70 -19.80
CA PRO A 2 13.87 -0.33 -20.31
C PRO A 2 13.51 -1.72 -19.78
N ILE A 3 13.78 -2.78 -20.54
CA ILE A 3 13.37 -4.15 -20.18
C ILE A 3 14.05 -4.62 -18.88
N GLU A 4 15.27 -4.13 -18.62
CA GLU A 4 16.03 -4.43 -17.40
C GLU A 4 15.33 -3.88 -16.16
N ASN A 5 14.84 -2.64 -16.23
CA ASN A 5 14.10 -2.01 -15.14
C ASN A 5 12.77 -2.71 -14.88
N TRP A 6 12.12 -3.22 -15.93
CA TRP A 6 10.89 -3.99 -15.80
C TRP A 6 11.13 -5.30 -15.06
N PHE A 7 12.17 -6.06 -15.45
CA PHE A 7 12.54 -7.29 -14.73
C PHE A 7 12.94 -7.01 -13.27
N ALA A 8 13.74 -5.97 -13.03
CA ALA A 8 14.11 -5.56 -11.67
C ALA A 8 12.88 -5.21 -10.82
N PHE A 9 11.91 -4.49 -11.39
CA PHE A 9 10.65 -4.18 -10.72
C PHE A 9 9.83 -5.42 -10.38
N VAL A 10 9.68 -6.37 -11.33
CA VAL A 10 8.94 -7.62 -11.10
C VAL A 10 9.56 -8.44 -9.97
N VAL A 11 10.88 -8.60 -9.98
CA VAL A 11 11.60 -9.33 -8.92
C VAL A 11 11.44 -8.62 -7.57
N ALA A 12 11.72 -7.33 -7.50
CA ALA A 12 11.63 -6.58 -6.24
C ALA A 12 10.21 -6.54 -5.66
N SER A 13 9.20 -6.31 -6.50
CA SER A 13 7.79 -6.29 -6.07
C SER A 13 7.31 -7.67 -5.61
N THR A 14 7.75 -8.76 -6.24
CA THR A 14 7.44 -10.12 -5.80
C THR A 14 7.95 -10.37 -4.38
N PHE A 15 9.21 -10.03 -4.10
CA PHE A 15 9.76 -10.17 -2.74
C PHE A 15 9.03 -9.30 -1.72
N LEU A 16 8.70 -8.06 -2.07
CA LEU A 16 7.94 -7.16 -1.19
C LEU A 16 6.54 -7.68 -0.89
N LEU A 17 5.83 -8.20 -1.89
CA LEU A 17 4.46 -8.71 -1.74
C LEU A 17 4.39 -10.04 -0.97
N MET A 18 5.47 -10.82 -0.96
CA MET A 18 5.54 -12.05 -0.14
C MET A 18 5.61 -11.76 1.36
N ILE A 19 6.10 -10.58 1.77
CA ILE A 19 6.20 -10.22 3.18
C ILE A 19 4.81 -9.76 3.66
N PRO A 20 4.13 -10.50 4.56
CA PRO A 20 2.82 -10.10 5.03
C PRO A 20 2.94 -8.78 5.82
N GLY A 21 2.26 -7.74 5.32
CA GLY A 21 2.23 -6.45 6.00
C GLY A 21 1.35 -6.44 7.26
N PRO A 22 1.39 -5.35 8.03
CA PRO A 22 0.60 -5.20 9.26
C PRO A 22 -0.90 -5.46 9.04
N THR A 23 -1.47 -4.97 7.94
CA THR A 23 -2.89 -5.17 7.59
C THR A 23 -3.27 -6.64 7.46
N ILE A 24 -2.43 -7.45 6.80
CA ILE A 24 -2.71 -8.88 6.61
C ILE A 24 -2.65 -9.59 7.97
N LEU A 25 -1.65 -9.26 8.79
CA LEU A 25 -1.47 -9.84 10.12
C LEU A 25 -2.64 -9.48 11.05
N THR A 26 -3.13 -8.25 11.03
CA THR A 26 -4.28 -7.83 11.84
C THR A 26 -5.56 -8.50 11.37
N VAL A 27 -5.80 -8.61 10.06
CA VAL A 27 -6.95 -9.33 9.51
C VAL A 27 -6.95 -10.80 9.92
N ILE A 28 -5.82 -11.49 9.81
CA ILE A 28 -5.71 -12.90 10.22
C ILE A 28 -5.94 -13.03 11.72
N SER A 29 -5.27 -12.21 12.54
CA SER A 29 -5.38 -12.27 14.01
C SER A 29 -6.82 -12.02 14.47
N TYR A 30 -7.47 -11.00 13.91
CA TYR A 30 -8.85 -10.67 14.23
C TYR A 30 -9.82 -11.77 13.79
N SER A 31 -9.58 -12.36 12.62
CA SER A 31 -10.37 -13.47 12.07
C SER A 31 -10.31 -14.72 12.94
N MET A 32 -9.14 -15.02 13.49
CA MET A 32 -8.96 -16.16 14.40
C MET A 32 -9.61 -15.89 15.76
N ALA A 33 -9.54 -14.66 16.26
CA ALA A 33 -10.03 -14.31 17.60
C ALA A 33 -11.56 -14.14 17.69
N HIS A 34 -12.22 -13.60 16.66
CA HIS A 34 -13.64 -13.20 16.71
C HIS A 34 -14.56 -13.98 15.76
N GLY A 35 -14.03 -14.95 15.02
CA GLY A 35 -14.80 -15.78 14.08
C GLY A 35 -15.27 -15.03 12.83
N LYS A 36 -16.04 -15.71 11.97
CA LYS A 36 -16.36 -15.24 10.60
C LYS A 36 -17.23 -13.97 10.55
N GLY A 37 -18.05 -13.70 11.57
CA GLY A 37 -19.05 -12.63 11.55
C GLY A 37 -18.49 -11.22 11.76
N ALA A 38 -17.48 -11.06 12.63
CA ALA A 38 -16.85 -9.76 12.90
C ALA A 38 -15.88 -9.31 11.78
N ASN A 39 -15.51 -10.22 10.88
CA ASN A 39 -14.55 -9.96 9.81
C ASN A 39 -15.09 -9.14 8.65
N ILE A 40 -16.40 -9.15 8.40
CA ILE A 40 -16.94 -8.50 7.19
C ILE A 40 -16.70 -6.99 7.24
N ALA A 41 -16.94 -6.36 8.40
CA ALA A 41 -16.68 -4.92 8.57
C ALA A 41 -15.19 -4.59 8.38
N LEU A 42 -14.30 -5.44 8.91
CA LEU A 42 -12.85 -5.28 8.73
C LEU A 42 -12.43 -5.42 7.26
N ILE A 43 -12.93 -6.45 6.57
CA ILE A 43 -12.66 -6.69 5.15
C ILE A 43 -13.15 -5.51 4.31
N VAL A 44 -14.37 -5.02 4.56
CA VAL A 44 -14.93 -3.86 3.85
C VAL A 44 -14.06 -2.62 4.10
N ALA A 45 -13.60 -2.39 5.33
CA ALA A 45 -12.73 -1.27 5.65
C ALA A 45 -11.38 -1.36 4.90
N VAL A 46 -10.77 -2.54 4.84
CA VAL A 46 -9.52 -2.77 4.08
C VAL A 46 -9.74 -2.54 2.59
N VAL A 47 -10.80 -3.12 2.02
CA VAL A 47 -11.12 -2.95 0.59
C VAL A 47 -11.39 -1.49 0.24
N LEU A 48 -12.09 -0.75 1.09
CA LEU A 48 -12.31 0.69 0.89
C LEU A 48 -11.00 1.49 0.96
N GLY A 49 -10.12 1.14 1.90
CA GLY A 49 -8.78 1.75 2.00
C GLY A 49 -7.96 1.52 0.74
N ASP A 50 -7.85 0.27 0.30
CA ASP A 50 -7.10 -0.10 -0.91
C ASP A 50 -7.70 0.54 -2.16
N THR A 51 -9.02 0.54 -2.29
CA THR A 51 -9.72 1.16 -3.42
C THR A 51 -9.47 2.67 -3.46
N THR A 52 -9.41 3.33 -2.31
CA THR A 52 -9.10 4.77 -2.24
C THR A 52 -7.68 5.04 -2.75
N ALA A 53 -6.70 4.26 -2.32
CA ALA A 53 -5.32 4.38 -2.80
C ALA A 53 -5.21 4.10 -4.31
N LEU A 54 -5.89 3.05 -4.79
CA LEU A 54 -5.97 2.72 -6.21
C LEU A 54 -6.64 3.83 -7.03
N PHE A 55 -7.72 4.42 -6.53
CA PHE A 55 -8.41 5.53 -7.18
C PHE A 55 -7.47 6.71 -7.39
N PHE A 56 -6.77 7.16 -6.34
CA PHE A 56 -5.77 8.23 -6.47
C PHE A 56 -4.64 7.89 -7.45
N SER A 57 -4.17 6.64 -7.44
CA SER A 57 -3.16 6.16 -8.38
C SER A 57 -3.64 6.27 -9.84
N LEU A 58 -4.87 5.83 -10.12
CA LEU A 58 -5.48 5.80 -11.45
C LEU A 58 -5.77 7.20 -12.00
N ILE A 59 -6.25 8.13 -11.18
CA ILE A 59 -6.59 9.49 -11.63
C ILE A 59 -5.36 10.37 -11.92
N GLY A 60 -4.14 9.86 -11.68
CA GLY A 60 -2.91 10.54 -12.10
C GLY A 60 -2.00 10.99 -10.97
N LEU A 61 -2.13 10.47 -9.75
CA LEU A 61 -1.10 10.72 -8.73
C LEU A 61 0.29 10.29 -9.23
N GLY A 62 0.38 9.16 -9.94
CA GLY A 62 1.62 8.70 -10.55
C GLY A 62 2.21 9.65 -11.59
N SER A 63 1.38 10.32 -12.40
CA SER A 63 1.86 11.27 -13.41
C SER A 63 2.41 12.54 -12.75
N ILE A 64 1.73 13.07 -11.73
CA ILE A 64 2.19 14.23 -10.95
C ILE A 64 3.54 13.94 -10.30
N LEU A 65 3.67 12.78 -9.66
CA LEU A 65 4.92 12.38 -8.98
C LEU A 65 6.06 12.12 -9.96
N SER A 66 5.78 11.64 -11.18
CA SER A 66 6.79 11.46 -12.22
C SER A 66 7.26 12.79 -12.84
N ALA A 67 6.39 13.79 -12.89
CA ALA A 67 6.66 15.07 -13.53
C ALA A 67 7.42 16.05 -12.62
N SER A 68 7.29 15.94 -11.29
CA SER A 68 7.88 16.90 -10.35
C SER A 68 8.56 16.23 -9.16
N ALA A 69 9.88 16.46 -9.06
CA ALA A 69 10.69 16.02 -7.93
C ALA A 69 10.24 16.64 -6.59
N PHE A 70 9.67 17.86 -6.62
CA PHE A 70 9.15 18.51 -5.41
C PHE A 70 7.98 17.72 -4.82
N TRP A 71 6.96 17.41 -5.63
CA TRP A 71 5.79 16.65 -5.18
C TRP A 71 6.16 15.23 -4.73
N PHE A 72 7.09 14.58 -5.45
CA PHE A 72 7.63 13.29 -5.03
C PHE A 72 8.31 13.33 -3.66
N THR A 73 9.10 14.38 -3.41
CA THR A 73 9.80 14.57 -2.12
C THR A 73 8.81 14.86 -0.99
N VAL A 74 7.81 15.71 -1.23
CA VAL A 74 6.76 16.01 -0.23
C VAL A 74 6.05 14.74 0.20
N VAL A 75 5.59 13.92 -0.75
CA VAL A 75 4.89 12.67 -0.44
C VAL A 75 5.81 11.70 0.32
N LYS A 76 7.09 11.60 -0.08
CA LYS A 76 8.08 10.77 0.62
C LYS A 76 8.28 11.20 2.07
N VAL A 77 8.46 12.50 2.32
CA VAL A 77 8.70 13.03 3.67
C VAL A 77 7.44 12.86 4.53
N LEU A 78 6.26 13.19 4.01
CA LEU A 78 5.01 12.98 4.74
C LEU A 78 4.77 11.51 5.07
N GLY A 79 5.03 10.60 4.12
CA GLY A 79 4.95 9.16 4.35
C GLY A 79 5.95 8.69 5.41
N GLY A 80 7.18 9.18 5.36
CA GLY A 80 8.20 8.88 6.37
C GLY A 80 7.81 9.35 7.77
N ILE A 81 7.30 10.58 7.90
CA ILE A 81 6.79 11.12 9.17
C ILE A 81 5.61 10.28 9.67
N TYR A 82 4.70 9.87 8.77
CA TYR A 82 3.56 9.03 9.14
C TYR A 82 4.00 7.67 9.67
N LEU A 83 4.99 7.03 9.04
CA LEU A 83 5.56 5.78 9.55
C LEU A 83 6.23 5.98 10.91
N LEU A 84 7.01 7.05 11.09
CA LEU A 84 7.61 7.38 12.40
C LEU A 84 6.54 7.59 13.50
N TYR A 85 5.40 8.16 13.15
CA TYR A 85 4.27 8.32 14.07
C TYR A 85 3.63 6.98 14.44
N LEU A 86 3.57 6.02 13.50
CA LEU A 86 3.03 4.69 13.75
C LEU A 86 4.00 3.78 14.52
N GLY A 87 5.32 4.00 14.42
CA GLY A 87 6.38 3.22 15.07
C GLY A 87 6.97 2.14 14.17
#